data_AF-A0AAN9GY49-F1
#
_entry.id   AF-A0AAN9GY49-F1
#
_cell.length_a   1.000
_cell.length_b   1.000
_cell.length_c   1.000
_cell.angle_alpha   90.00
_cell.angle_beta   90.00
_cell.angle_gamma   90.00
#
_symmetry.space_group_name_H-M   'P 1'
#
loop_
_entity.id
_entity.type
_entity.pdbx_description
1 polymer ?
#
loop_
_entity_poly.entity_id
_entity_poly.type
_entity_poly.pdbx_seq_one_letter_code
_entity_poly.pdbx_strand_id
1 'polypeptide(L)'
;MNPSGHVVCSCKPKKFGKANFAILMTFDINYQYSEALHWISIVGCALSVLGLSVTAVYQIMTRKSRGSSPTLLVVNICMSMTVFYLLFIFGINNPVQHLNVTKLSGQNIVPETDHHKYPDEGPCTAFTALLQYFLLATFTWNTLYGINVFLLFKNKVSGTPPWFSKVSLAIGWVLPAVIVGISLGSTYSVKDPLGYRQEEFCWLASLDHKQKFNMGKPMFWGFLLPLMLMMLSNTGILLYFSHNICRTNPNLNSSRTTPLKKKILSSFSLALMLGLSWVTGYILIITHEKNLKLILSVVFCLLNTTQVC
;
A
#
# COMPACT_ATOMS: atom_id res chain seq x y z
N MET A 1 38.27 24.83 -11.11
CA MET A 1 38.36 26.07 -11.89
C MET A 1 38.97 25.73 -13.24
N ASN A 2 38.30 26.06 -14.34
CA ASN A 2 38.89 25.98 -15.68
C ASN A 2 39.78 27.24 -15.90
N PRO A 3 40.74 27.25 -16.84
CA PRO A 3 41.67 28.37 -17.04
C PRO A 3 41.03 29.73 -17.38
N SER A 4 39.72 29.76 -17.64
CA SER A 4 38.96 30.94 -18.09
C SER A 4 38.15 31.63 -16.99
N GLY A 5 38.33 31.28 -15.71
CA GLY A 5 37.62 31.93 -14.59
C GLY A 5 36.11 31.64 -14.48
N HIS A 6 35.52 30.88 -15.41
CA HIS A 6 34.11 30.47 -15.34
C HIS A 6 33.91 29.29 -14.37
N VAL A 7 32.95 29.44 -13.45
CA VAL A 7 32.45 28.35 -12.61
C VAL A 7 31.51 27.50 -13.46
N VAL A 8 31.97 26.33 -13.88
CA VAL A 8 31.14 25.35 -14.59
C VAL A 8 30.47 24.46 -13.56
N CYS A 9 29.17 24.67 -13.33
CA CYS A 9 28.35 23.73 -12.56
C CYS A 9 28.08 22.49 -13.43
N SER A 10 28.67 21.36 -13.07
CA SER A 10 28.39 20.08 -13.73
C SER A 10 27.29 19.37 -12.94
N CYS A 11 26.07 19.34 -13.47
CA CYS A 11 25.02 18.48 -12.95
C CYS A 11 25.41 17.03 -13.22
N LYS A 12 25.92 16.32 -12.20
CA LYS A 12 26.03 14.87 -12.29
C LYS A 12 24.61 14.30 -12.36
N PRO A 13 24.26 13.48 -13.36
CA PRO A 13 22.98 12.80 -13.36
C PRO A 13 22.90 11.94 -12.09
N LYS A 14 21.99 12.30 -11.19
CA LYS A 14 21.72 11.49 -10.00
C LYS A 14 21.08 10.20 -10.51
N LYS A 15 21.80 9.08 -10.38
CA LYS A 15 21.33 7.77 -10.80
C LYS A 15 20.29 7.31 -9.78
N PHE A 16 19.03 7.71 -9.99
CA PHE A 16 17.93 7.28 -9.14
C PHE A 16 17.74 5.77 -9.28
N GLY A 17 17.67 5.08 -8.14
CA GLY A 17 17.41 3.64 -8.10
C GLY A 17 16.01 3.34 -8.63
N LYS A 18 15.81 2.14 -9.19
CA LYS A 18 14.50 1.71 -9.67
C LYS A 18 13.54 1.51 -8.48
N ALA A 19 12.28 1.91 -8.63
CA ALA A 19 11.28 1.87 -7.55
C ALA A 19 10.89 0.44 -7.13
N ASN A 20 10.54 0.25 -5.87
CA ASN A 20 10.16 -1.05 -5.31
C ASN A 20 9.20 -0.85 -4.12
N PHE A 21 8.66 -1.92 -3.54
CA PHE A 21 7.66 -1.79 -2.47
C PHE A 21 8.11 -0.94 -1.28
N ALA A 22 9.40 -0.91 -0.94
CA ALA A 22 9.91 -0.10 0.16
C ALA A 22 9.63 1.41 -0.05
N ILE A 23 9.37 1.84 -1.29
CA ILE A 23 8.99 3.21 -1.61
C ILE A 23 7.70 3.68 -0.93
N LEU A 24 6.83 2.73 -0.60
CA LEU A 24 5.56 3.01 0.08
C LEU A 24 5.78 3.45 1.54
N MET A 25 6.92 3.08 2.13
CA MET A 25 7.21 3.21 3.56
C MET A 25 8.52 3.95 3.86
N THR A 26 9.16 4.56 2.86
CA THR A 26 10.46 5.22 3.03
C THR A 26 10.36 6.73 2.89
N PHE A 27 11.11 7.42 3.76
CA PHE A 27 11.24 8.87 3.80
C PHE A 27 12.62 9.33 3.31
N ASP A 28 13.39 8.46 2.64
CA ASP A 28 14.78 8.77 2.33
C ASP A 28 15.03 8.80 0.82
N ILE A 29 15.13 10.02 0.30
CA ILE A 29 15.53 10.36 -1.08
C ILE A 29 16.98 9.97 -1.42
N ASN A 30 17.81 9.66 -0.42
CA ASN A 30 19.19 9.23 -0.61
C ASN A 30 19.38 7.72 -0.38
N TYR A 31 18.29 6.99 -0.14
CA TYR A 31 18.36 5.54 -0.02
C TYR A 31 18.68 4.92 -1.37
N GLN A 32 19.86 4.28 -1.48
CA GLN A 32 20.23 3.54 -2.68
C GLN A 32 19.41 2.24 -2.72
N TYR A 33 18.28 2.29 -3.42
CA TYR A 33 17.49 1.10 -3.70
C TYR A 33 18.30 0.13 -4.58
N SER A 34 18.42 -1.11 -4.11
CA SER A 34 19.06 -2.16 -4.89
C SER A 34 18.16 -2.58 -6.05
N GLU A 35 18.78 -2.77 -7.22
CA GLU A 35 18.11 -3.29 -8.41
C GLU A 35 17.45 -4.65 -8.16
N ALA A 36 18.00 -5.45 -7.23
CA ALA A 36 17.41 -6.72 -6.83
C ALA A 36 15.99 -6.56 -6.25
N LEU A 37 15.75 -5.54 -5.40
CA LEU A 37 14.43 -5.34 -4.77
C LEU A 37 13.37 -4.91 -5.78
N HIS A 38 13.78 -4.18 -6.84
CA HIS A 38 12.89 -3.83 -7.95
C HIS A 38 12.43 -5.09 -8.70
N TRP A 39 13.35 -5.98 -9.08
CA TRP A 39 12.99 -7.23 -9.76
C TRP A 39 12.14 -8.15 -8.89
N ILE A 40 12.47 -8.28 -7.60
CA ILE A 40 11.65 -9.05 -6.65
C ILE A 40 10.23 -8.49 -6.58
N SER A 41 10.09 -7.16 -6.48
CA SER A 41 8.77 -6.52 -6.42
C SER A 41 7.96 -6.75 -7.69
N ILE A 42 8.56 -6.60 -8.88
CA ILE A 42 7.87 -6.82 -10.16
C ILE A 42 7.44 -8.28 -10.33
N VAL A 43 8.36 -9.23 -10.15
CA VAL A 43 8.08 -10.65 -10.32
C VAL A 43 7.01 -11.10 -9.34
N GLY A 44 7.11 -10.65 -8.09
CA GLY A 44 6.12 -10.95 -7.08
C GLY A 44 4.76 -10.32 -7.34
N CYS A 45 4.69 -9.06 -7.78
CA CYS A 45 3.42 -8.44 -8.18
C CYS A 45 2.76 -9.21 -9.32
N ALA A 46 3.54 -9.60 -10.35
CA ALA A 46 3.02 -10.34 -11.50
C ALA A 46 2.47 -11.71 -11.07
N LEU A 47 3.20 -12.42 -10.20
CA LEU A 47 2.77 -13.70 -9.67
C LEU A 47 1.52 -13.57 -8.78
N SER A 48 1.47 -12.54 -7.93
CA SER A 48 0.28 -12.23 -7.12
C SER A 48 -0.92 -11.92 -7.98
N VAL A 49 -0.80 -11.11 -9.04
CA VAL A 49 -1.91 -10.81 -9.96
C VAL A 49 -2.43 -12.09 -10.61
N LEU A 50 -1.55 -12.98 -11.06
CA LEU A 50 -1.95 -14.28 -11.62
C LEU A 50 -2.70 -15.12 -10.58
N GLY A 51 -2.14 -15.30 -9.38
CA GLY A 51 -2.77 -16.07 -8.31
C GLY A 51 -4.13 -15.50 -7.87
N LEU A 52 -4.20 -14.18 -7.66
CA LEU A 52 -5.43 -13.48 -7.28
C LEU A 52 -6.52 -13.59 -8.35
N SER A 53 -6.16 -13.54 -9.63
CA SER A 53 -7.12 -13.71 -10.73
C SER A 53 -7.74 -15.11 -10.74
N VAL A 54 -6.91 -16.15 -10.57
CA VAL A 54 -7.36 -17.54 -10.47
C VAL A 54 -8.25 -17.73 -9.25
N THR A 55 -7.85 -17.16 -8.10
CA THR A 55 -8.64 -17.22 -6.88
C THR A 55 -9.98 -16.50 -7.02
N ALA A 56 -10.02 -15.33 -7.64
CA ALA A 56 -11.26 -14.60 -7.88
C ALA A 56 -12.24 -15.44 -8.70
N VAL A 57 -11.77 -16.05 -9.80
CA VAL A 57 -12.58 -16.96 -10.63
C VAL A 57 -13.09 -18.16 -9.82
N TYR A 58 -12.20 -18.80 -9.06
CA TYR A 58 -12.57 -19.95 -8.23
C TYR A 58 -13.59 -19.59 -7.13
N GLN A 59 -13.47 -18.39 -6.53
CA GLN A 59 -14.44 -17.91 -5.53
C GLN A 59 -15.80 -17.58 -6.15
N ILE A 60 -15.83 -17.02 -7.36
CA ILE A 60 -17.06 -16.78 -8.11
C ILE A 60 -17.76 -18.11 -8.43
N MET A 61 -17.03 -19.11 -8.91
CA MET A 61 -17.56 -20.44 -9.21
C MET A 61 -18.09 -21.15 -7.96
N THR A 62 -17.38 -21.05 -6.83
CA THR A 62 -17.75 -21.71 -5.57
C THR A 62 -18.74 -20.90 -4.72
N ARG A 63 -19.17 -19.71 -5.18
CA ARG A 63 -20.09 -18.79 -4.47
C ARG A 63 -21.38 -19.48 -4.03
N LYS A 64 -21.89 -20.43 -4.83
CA LYS A 64 -23.13 -21.17 -4.54
C LYS A 64 -23.03 -22.08 -3.31
N SER A 65 -21.82 -22.47 -2.89
CA SER A 65 -21.58 -23.42 -1.79
C SER A 65 -21.27 -22.76 -0.43
N ARG A 66 -20.92 -21.47 -0.40
CA ARG A 66 -20.12 -20.88 0.69
C ARG A 66 -20.80 -19.78 1.52
N GLY A 67 -22.03 -19.44 1.15
CA GLY A 67 -22.75 -18.29 1.71
C GLY A 67 -22.30 -16.98 1.07
N SER A 68 -23.25 -16.09 0.76
CA SER A 68 -22.99 -14.90 -0.05
C SER A 68 -22.12 -13.84 0.64
N SER A 69 -22.12 -13.76 1.97
CA SER A 69 -21.52 -12.64 2.72
C SER A 69 -20.00 -12.72 2.88
N PRO A 70 -19.37 -13.78 3.44
CA PRO A 70 -17.92 -13.85 3.59
C PRO A 70 -17.18 -13.90 2.24
N THR A 71 -17.75 -14.57 1.24
CA THR A 71 -17.16 -14.64 -0.11
C THR A 71 -17.15 -13.28 -0.78
N LEU A 72 -18.18 -12.45 -0.60
CA LEU A 72 -18.20 -11.08 -1.15
C LEU A 72 -17.06 -10.22 -0.59
N LEU A 73 -16.82 -10.29 0.73
CA LEU A 73 -15.75 -9.53 1.38
C LEU A 73 -14.37 -9.94 0.88
N VAL A 74 -14.10 -11.25 0.79
CA VAL A 74 -12.81 -11.76 0.29
C VAL A 74 -12.60 -11.39 -1.18
N VAL A 75 -13.63 -11.50 -2.01
CA VAL A 75 -13.54 -11.07 -3.43
C VAL A 75 -13.18 -9.58 -3.54
N ASN A 76 -13.76 -8.71 -2.70
CA ASN A 76 -13.42 -7.29 -2.69
C ASN A 76 -11.98 -7.03 -2.24
N ILE A 77 -11.47 -7.76 -1.23
CA ILE A 77 -10.06 -7.69 -0.80
C ILE A 77 -9.13 -8.06 -1.96
N CYS A 78 -9.41 -9.17 -2.63
CA CYS A 78 -8.55 -9.65 -3.71
C CYS A 78 -8.65 -8.75 -4.95
N MET A 79 -9.84 -8.19 -5.24
CA MET A 79 -10.02 -7.19 -6.30
C MET A 79 -9.23 -5.92 -6.00
N SER A 80 -9.35 -5.35 -4.79
CA SER A 80 -8.63 -4.11 -4.43
C SER A 80 -7.12 -4.32 -4.46
N MET A 81 -6.63 -5.46 -3.98
CA MET A 81 -5.21 -5.79 -4.04
C MET A 81 -4.70 -6.00 -5.47
N THR A 82 -5.50 -6.65 -6.32
CA THR A 82 -5.12 -6.84 -7.74
C THR A 82 -4.96 -5.50 -8.44
N VAL A 83 -5.93 -4.59 -8.25
CA VAL A 83 -5.86 -3.25 -8.86
C VAL A 83 -4.67 -2.47 -8.29
N PHE A 84 -4.42 -2.54 -6.97
CA PHE A 84 -3.26 -1.94 -6.35
C PHE A 84 -1.93 -2.43 -6.97
N TYR A 85 -1.74 -3.75 -7.14
CA TYR A 85 -0.52 -4.30 -7.75
C TYR A 85 -0.36 -3.91 -9.21
N LEU A 86 -1.46 -3.86 -9.98
CA LEU A 86 -1.42 -3.37 -11.36
C LEU A 86 -0.99 -1.91 -11.41
N LEU A 87 -1.63 -1.04 -10.61
CA LEU A 87 -1.26 0.37 -10.52
C LEU A 87 0.18 0.56 -10.06
N PHE A 88 0.67 -0.31 -9.18
CA PHE A 88 2.05 -0.27 -8.70
C PHE A 88 3.05 -0.64 -9.81
N ILE A 89 2.78 -1.71 -10.56
CA ILE A 89 3.58 -2.08 -11.73
C ILE A 89 3.57 -0.96 -12.78
N PHE A 90 2.40 -0.44 -13.13
CA PHE A 90 2.28 0.64 -14.13
C PHE A 90 2.93 1.94 -13.64
N GLY A 91 2.77 2.29 -12.37
CA GLY A 91 3.38 3.47 -11.77
C GLY A 91 4.91 3.41 -11.72
N ILE A 92 5.49 2.22 -11.50
CA ILE A 92 6.95 2.02 -11.54
C ILE A 92 7.49 2.00 -12.97
N ASN A 93 6.75 1.39 -13.90
CA ASN A 93 7.18 1.23 -15.29
C ASN A 93 6.93 2.47 -16.15
N ASN A 94 6.15 3.44 -15.67
CA ASN A 94 5.89 4.71 -16.34
C ASN A 94 6.46 5.88 -15.52
N PRO A 95 7.78 5.93 -15.26
CA PRO A 95 8.38 7.13 -14.70
C PRO A 95 8.12 8.26 -15.69
N VAL A 96 7.62 9.39 -15.21
CA VAL A 96 7.42 10.59 -16.03
C VAL A 96 8.75 10.84 -16.74
N GLN A 97 8.79 10.57 -18.04
CA GLN A 97 9.92 10.95 -18.86
C GLN A 97 9.96 12.47 -18.76
N HIS A 98 10.90 13.01 -17.98
CA HIS A 98 11.27 14.40 -18.12
C HIS A 98 11.63 14.57 -19.59
N LEU A 99 10.68 15.11 -20.34
CA LEU A 99 10.77 15.45 -21.75
C LEU A 99 12.13 16.11 -21.90
N ASN A 100 12.99 15.52 -22.73
CA ASN A 100 14.31 16.03 -23.10
C ASN A 100 14.42 17.56 -22.95
N VAL A 101 14.85 18.05 -21.79
CA VAL A 101 15.33 19.43 -21.64
C VAL A 101 16.76 19.45 -22.19
N THR A 102 16.88 18.99 -23.43
CA THR A 102 18.04 19.13 -24.30
C THR A 102 17.72 20.21 -25.30
N LYS A 103 17.44 21.42 -24.79
CA LYS A 103 17.81 22.64 -25.48
C LYS A 103 18.62 23.46 -24.50
N LEU A 104 19.92 23.19 -24.53
CA LEU A 104 20.95 24.03 -23.93
C LEU A 104 20.86 25.40 -24.61
N SER A 105 19.98 26.27 -24.08
CA SER A 105 20.03 27.69 -24.41
C SER A 105 21.33 28.21 -23.82
N GLY A 106 22.23 28.74 -24.66
CA GLY A 106 23.58 29.16 -24.31
C GLY A 106 23.66 30.41 -23.42
N GLN A 107 22.72 30.59 -22.51
CA GLN A 107 22.66 31.71 -21.58
C GLN A 107 22.60 31.19 -20.15
N ASN A 108 23.57 31.61 -19.33
CA ASN A 108 23.60 31.35 -17.89
C ASN A 108 22.56 32.23 -17.20
N ILE A 109 21.28 31.85 -17.30
CA ILE A 109 20.22 32.49 -16.55
C ILE A 109 20.20 31.81 -15.18
N VAL A 110 20.55 32.54 -14.12
CA VAL A 110 20.39 32.06 -12.74
C VAL A 110 18.89 31.94 -12.49
N PRO A 111 18.33 30.73 -12.26
CA PRO A 111 16.92 30.58 -11.94
C PRO A 111 16.62 31.34 -10.65
N GLU A 112 15.51 32.09 -10.62
CA GLU A 112 15.07 32.86 -9.45
C GLU A 112 14.76 31.95 -8.24
N THR A 113 14.58 30.65 -8.49
CA THR A 113 14.40 29.59 -7.49
C THR A 113 14.96 28.26 -8.01
N ASP A 114 15.63 27.48 -7.15
CA ASP A 114 16.14 26.13 -7.44
C ASP A 114 15.04 25.08 -7.76
N HIS A 115 13.77 25.44 -7.61
CA HIS A 115 12.60 24.59 -7.85
C HIS A 115 11.81 25.08 -9.07
N HIS A 116 12.11 24.54 -10.25
CA HIS A 116 11.21 24.68 -11.39
C HIS A 116 10.00 23.75 -11.19
N LYS A 117 8.85 24.33 -10.83
CA LYS A 117 7.58 23.61 -10.75
C LYS A 117 7.03 23.45 -12.17
N TYR A 118 7.07 22.24 -12.72
CA TYR A 118 6.36 21.97 -13.96
C TYR A 118 4.85 21.96 -13.68
N PRO A 119 4.02 22.59 -14.53
CA PRO A 119 2.58 22.36 -14.49
C PRO A 119 2.30 20.86 -14.65
N ASP A 120 1.25 20.38 -13.98
CA ASP A 120 0.92 18.97 -13.79
C ASP A 120 0.48 18.33 -15.13
N GLU A 121 1.44 18.01 -16.01
CA GLU A 121 1.18 17.45 -17.36
C GLU A 121 1.12 15.91 -17.39
N GLY A 122 1.11 15.24 -16.24
CA GLY A 122 1.27 13.78 -16.15
C GLY A 122 0.16 13.02 -15.41
N PRO A 123 -0.07 11.72 -15.73
CA PRO A 123 -1.04 10.85 -15.05
C PRO A 123 -0.62 10.47 -13.62
N CYS A 124 0.55 10.91 -13.18
CA CYS A 124 1.22 10.46 -11.97
C CYS A 124 0.45 10.87 -10.68
N THR A 125 -0.25 12.03 -10.67
CA THR A 125 -1.15 12.43 -9.58
C THR A 125 -2.35 11.49 -9.46
N ALA A 126 -2.90 11.05 -10.61
CA ALA A 126 -3.97 10.07 -10.62
C ALA A 126 -3.49 8.70 -10.12
N PHE A 127 -2.31 8.22 -10.54
CA PHE A 127 -1.72 6.98 -10.02
C PHE A 127 -1.54 7.02 -8.50
N THR A 128 -1.03 8.13 -7.95
CA THR A 128 -0.85 8.30 -6.51
C THR A 128 -2.16 8.24 -5.74
N ALA A 129 -3.19 8.97 -6.20
CA ALA A 129 -4.51 8.96 -5.58
C ALA A 129 -5.15 7.56 -5.62
N LEU A 130 -5.04 6.89 -6.77
CA LEU A 130 -5.58 5.54 -6.94
C LEU A 130 -4.84 4.51 -6.07
N LEU A 131 -3.51 4.57 -6.01
CA LEU A 131 -2.72 3.69 -5.14
C LEU A 131 -3.09 3.89 -3.66
N GLN A 132 -3.24 5.14 -3.20
CA GLN A 132 -3.70 5.45 -1.84
C GLN A 132 -5.08 4.86 -1.57
N TYR A 133 -6.01 5.05 -2.51
CA TYR A 133 -7.38 4.56 -2.40
C TYR A 133 -7.47 3.05 -2.30
N PHE A 134 -6.89 2.30 -3.26
CA PHE A 134 -7.01 0.85 -3.29
C PHE A 134 -6.29 0.17 -2.13
N LEU A 135 -5.23 0.80 -1.63
CA LEU A 135 -4.53 0.31 -0.46
C LEU A 135 -5.36 0.49 0.81
N LEU A 136 -5.91 1.69 1.06
CA LEU A 136 -6.84 1.94 2.17
C LEU A 136 -8.11 1.09 2.06
N ALA A 137 -8.63 0.88 0.85
CA ALA A 137 -9.74 -0.01 0.60
C ALA A 137 -9.41 -1.43 1.02
N THR A 138 -8.23 -1.95 0.66
CA THR A 138 -7.81 -3.29 1.06
C THR A 138 -7.81 -3.44 2.59
N PHE A 139 -7.25 -2.47 3.32
CA PHE A 139 -7.26 -2.51 4.78
C PHE A 139 -8.65 -2.42 5.38
N THR A 140 -9.50 -1.55 4.82
CA THR A 140 -10.89 -1.42 5.25
C THR A 140 -11.64 -2.74 5.06
N TRP A 141 -11.51 -3.36 3.89
CA TRP A 141 -12.12 -4.65 3.57
C TRP A 141 -11.58 -5.78 4.46
N ASN A 142 -10.28 -5.75 4.77
CA ASN A 142 -9.66 -6.71 5.67
C ASN A 142 -10.23 -6.61 7.09
N THR A 143 -10.38 -5.39 7.63
CA THR A 143 -11.02 -5.16 8.93
C THR A 143 -12.49 -5.62 8.93
N LEU A 144 -13.25 -5.29 7.88
CA LEU A 144 -14.64 -5.74 7.73
C LEU A 144 -14.76 -7.27 7.65
N TYR A 145 -13.81 -7.93 6.97
CA TYR A 145 -13.72 -9.39 6.95
C TYR A 145 -13.44 -9.96 8.34
N GLY A 146 -12.52 -9.37 9.11
CA GLY A 146 -12.26 -9.73 10.50
C GLY A 146 -13.51 -9.62 11.37
N ILE A 147 -14.25 -8.51 11.26
CA ILE A 147 -15.53 -8.31 11.97
C ILE A 147 -16.58 -9.34 11.54
N ASN A 148 -16.69 -9.64 10.25
CA ASN A 148 -17.63 -10.65 9.75
C ASN A 148 -17.35 -12.04 10.32
N VAL A 149 -16.07 -12.46 10.34
CA VAL A 149 -15.66 -13.74 10.92
C VAL A 149 -15.97 -13.78 12.42
N PHE A 150 -15.72 -12.67 13.12
CA PHE A 150 -16.06 -12.53 14.53
C PHE A 150 -17.57 -12.67 14.79
N LEU A 151 -18.42 -12.02 13.99
CA LEU A 151 -19.88 -12.12 14.09
C LEU A 151 -20.38 -13.54 13.78
N LEU A 152 -19.84 -14.18 12.74
CA LEU A 152 -20.13 -15.58 12.41
C LEU A 152 -19.80 -16.53 13.57
N PHE A 153 -18.68 -16.30 14.25
CA PHE A 153 -18.29 -17.11 15.41
C PHE A 153 -19.18 -16.86 16.62
N LYS A 154 -19.52 -15.60 16.92
CA LYS A 154 -20.35 -15.25 18.08
C LYS A 154 -21.80 -15.72 17.93
N ASN A 155 -22.36 -15.59 16.73
CA ASN A 155 -23.77 -15.83 16.52
C ASN A 155 -24.15 -17.30 16.32
N LYS A 156 -23.17 -18.22 16.19
CA LYS A 156 -23.18 -19.71 16.09
C LYS A 156 -24.30 -20.44 15.30
N VAL A 157 -25.43 -19.82 14.96
CA VAL A 157 -26.64 -20.42 14.39
C VAL A 157 -27.41 -19.47 13.46
N SER A 158 -27.34 -18.14 13.61
CA SER A 158 -28.14 -17.19 12.78
C SER A 158 -27.42 -16.56 11.58
N GLY A 159 -26.14 -16.87 11.36
CA GLY A 159 -25.33 -16.31 10.27
C GLY A 159 -24.99 -14.82 10.45
N THR A 160 -24.38 -14.22 9.41
CA THR A 160 -24.11 -12.78 9.38
C THR A 160 -25.43 -12.01 9.19
N PRO A 161 -25.70 -10.94 9.96
CA PRO A 161 -26.91 -10.14 9.77
C PRO A 161 -27.03 -9.62 8.33
N PRO A 162 -28.22 -9.64 7.71
CA PRO A 162 -28.39 -9.22 6.32
C PRO A 162 -28.08 -7.74 6.07
N TRP A 163 -28.21 -6.90 7.11
CA TRP A 163 -27.84 -5.48 7.05
C TRP A 163 -26.31 -5.27 7.02
N PHE A 164 -25.53 -6.17 7.64
CA PHE A 164 -24.08 -6.02 7.77
C PHE A 164 -23.38 -6.06 6.41
N SER A 165 -23.82 -6.92 5.50
CA SER A 165 -23.24 -7.00 4.14
C SER A 165 -23.44 -5.71 3.35
N LYS A 166 -24.61 -5.07 3.46
CA LYS A 166 -24.90 -3.80 2.78
C LYS A 166 -24.07 -2.66 3.38
N VAL A 167 -23.99 -2.61 4.71
CA VAL A 167 -23.19 -1.58 5.42
C VAL A 167 -21.69 -1.76 5.14
N SER A 168 -21.19 -3.00 5.14
CA SER A 168 -19.79 -3.28 4.80
C SER A 168 -19.47 -2.88 3.36
N LEU A 169 -20.41 -3.05 2.43
CA LEU A 169 -20.23 -2.60 1.05
C LEU A 169 -20.13 -1.08 0.93
N ALA A 170 -20.95 -0.34 1.68
CA ALA A 170 -20.87 1.11 1.72
C ALA A 170 -19.57 1.57 2.38
N ILE A 171 -19.27 1.09 3.59
CA ILE A 171 -18.08 1.49 4.36
C ILE A 171 -16.79 1.15 3.62
N GLY A 172 -16.70 -0.04 3.01
CA GLY A 172 -15.50 -0.52 2.32
C GLY A 172 -15.02 0.36 1.17
N TRP A 173 -15.93 1.07 0.50
CA TRP A 173 -15.61 1.98 -0.61
C TRP A 173 -15.64 3.45 -0.20
N VAL A 174 -16.60 3.85 0.63
CA VAL A 174 -16.77 5.27 1.02
C VAL A 174 -15.68 5.73 1.96
N LEU A 175 -15.28 4.92 2.95
CA LEU A 175 -14.26 5.34 3.93
C LEU A 175 -12.90 5.65 3.26
N PRO A 176 -12.33 4.80 2.40
CA PRO A 176 -11.13 5.13 1.63
C PRO A 176 -11.30 6.36 0.74
N ALA A 177 -12.46 6.52 0.07
CA ALA A 177 -12.72 7.64 -0.82
C ALA A 177 -12.72 8.98 -0.06
N VAL A 178 -13.34 9.02 1.12
CA VAL A 178 -13.38 10.21 1.97
C VAL A 178 -11.97 10.58 2.44
N ILE A 179 -11.16 9.62 2.90
CA ILE A 179 -9.80 9.86 3.36
C ILE A 179 -8.93 10.43 2.21
N VAL A 180 -9.02 9.83 1.02
CA VAL A 180 -8.28 10.29 -0.17
C VAL A 180 -8.78 11.67 -0.61
N GLY A 181 -10.10 11.90 -0.62
CA GLY A 181 -10.69 13.20 -0.96
C GLY A 181 -10.23 14.32 -0.02
N ILE A 182 -10.16 14.06 1.29
CA ILE A 182 -9.63 15.02 2.28
C ILE A 182 -8.12 15.22 2.05
N SER A 183 -7.37 14.16 1.80
CA SER A 183 -5.92 14.23 1.57
C SER A 183 -5.59 15.07 0.33
N LEU A 184 -6.32 14.83 -0.75
CA LEU A 184 -6.24 15.61 -1.99
C LEU A 184 -6.69 17.05 -1.73
N GLY A 185 -7.89 17.28 -1.21
CA GLY A 185 -8.44 18.63 -1.03
C GLY A 185 -7.64 19.51 -0.06
N SER A 186 -6.95 18.92 0.92
CA SER A 186 -6.13 19.67 1.89
C SER A 186 -4.71 19.97 1.42
N THR A 187 -4.14 19.13 0.55
CA THR A 187 -2.71 19.24 0.18
C THR A 187 -2.47 19.48 -1.30
N TYR A 188 -3.41 19.12 -2.16
CA TYR A 188 -3.33 19.46 -3.57
C TYR A 188 -3.64 20.94 -3.76
N SER A 189 -2.65 21.69 -4.22
CA SER A 189 -2.82 23.04 -4.71
C SER A 189 -2.31 23.09 -6.15
N VAL A 190 -3.07 23.70 -7.05
CA VAL A 190 -2.71 23.84 -8.48
C VAL A 190 -1.34 24.52 -8.66
N LYS A 191 -0.90 25.33 -7.68
CA LYS A 191 0.39 26.03 -7.66
C LYS A 191 1.53 25.20 -7.02
N ASP A 192 1.19 24.08 -6.37
CA ASP A 192 2.09 23.24 -5.58
C ASP A 192 1.68 21.74 -5.63
N PRO A 193 1.69 21.08 -6.80
CA PRO A 193 1.34 19.66 -6.92
C PRO A 193 2.31 18.74 -6.13
N LEU A 194 3.56 19.21 -5.95
CA LEU A 194 4.60 18.58 -5.13
C LEU A 194 4.24 18.49 -3.63
N GLY A 195 3.21 19.21 -3.18
CA GLY A 195 2.70 19.10 -1.81
C GLY A 195 2.05 17.74 -1.53
N TYR A 196 1.40 17.14 -2.54
CA TYR A 196 0.70 15.87 -2.42
C TYR A 196 1.51 14.68 -2.96
N ARG A 197 2.32 14.88 -4.00
CA ARG A 197 3.04 13.82 -4.72
C ARG A 197 4.54 14.12 -4.86
N GLN A 198 5.37 13.10 -4.92
CA GLN A 198 6.76 13.23 -5.38
C GLN A 198 6.84 13.06 -6.91
N GLU A 199 7.68 13.84 -7.61
CA GLU A 199 7.84 13.72 -9.07
C GLU A 199 8.67 12.49 -9.47
N GLU A 200 9.69 12.16 -8.68
CA GLU A 200 10.61 11.04 -8.93
C GLU A 200 9.92 9.68 -8.88
N PHE A 201 8.85 9.58 -8.09
CA PHE A 201 8.08 8.36 -7.86
C PHE A 201 6.62 8.75 -7.73
N CYS A 202 5.72 8.16 -8.53
CA CYS A 202 4.28 8.45 -8.52
C CYS A 202 3.56 7.98 -7.23
N TRP A 203 4.04 8.44 -6.09
CA TRP A 203 3.60 8.10 -4.75
C TRP A 203 3.50 9.35 -3.86
N LEU A 204 2.83 9.20 -2.71
CA LEU A 204 2.55 10.30 -1.79
C LEU A 204 3.84 10.99 -1.33
N ALA A 205 3.81 12.33 -1.27
CA ALA A 205 4.92 13.12 -0.76
C ALA A 205 5.20 12.78 0.71
N SER A 206 6.39 12.25 0.94
CA SER A 206 6.80 11.71 2.23
C SER A 206 7.62 12.71 3.08
N LEU A 207 8.24 13.71 2.44
CA LEU A 207 9.25 14.57 3.05
C LEU A 207 8.87 16.05 3.14
N ASP A 208 9.34 16.69 4.20
CA ASP A 208 9.55 18.14 4.28
C ASP A 208 11.05 18.45 4.09
N HIS A 209 11.38 19.64 3.56
CA HIS A 209 12.71 20.04 3.08
C HIS A 209 13.83 19.98 4.15
N LYS A 210 13.47 19.76 5.43
CA LYS A 210 14.38 19.76 6.59
C LYS A 210 14.54 18.41 7.31
N GLN A 211 14.10 17.29 6.73
CA GLN A 211 14.20 15.95 7.36
C GLN A 211 13.64 15.86 8.79
N LYS A 212 12.68 16.70 9.15
CA LYS A 212 11.94 16.61 10.42
C LYS A 212 10.51 16.13 10.14
N PHE A 213 10.06 15.15 10.92
CA PHE A 213 8.69 14.64 10.90
C PHE A 213 7.71 15.77 11.21
N ASN A 214 7.09 16.35 10.19
CA ASN A 214 6.06 17.35 10.36
C ASN A 214 4.70 16.70 10.18
N MET A 215 3.86 16.73 11.21
CA MET A 215 2.55 16.07 11.26
C MET A 215 1.53 16.64 10.25
N GLY A 216 1.86 17.73 9.56
CA GLY A 216 1.01 18.41 8.59
C GLY A 216 1.06 17.87 7.15
N LYS A 217 1.79 16.78 6.87
CA LYS A 217 1.90 16.20 5.51
C LYS A 217 0.85 15.09 5.27
N PRO A 218 0.32 14.95 4.03
CA PRO A 218 -0.79 14.05 3.71
C PRO A 218 -0.44 12.57 3.86
N MET A 219 0.83 12.19 3.68
CA MET A 219 1.25 10.80 3.88
C MET A 219 1.06 10.35 5.33
N PHE A 220 1.28 11.23 6.31
CA PHE A 220 1.08 10.88 7.71
C PHE A 220 -0.40 10.84 8.08
N TRP A 221 -1.10 11.97 7.91
CA TRP A 221 -2.48 12.10 8.39
C TRP A 221 -3.51 11.42 7.48
N GLY A 222 -3.24 11.37 6.17
CA GLY A 222 -4.12 10.80 5.16
C GLY A 222 -3.85 9.33 4.82
N PHE A 223 -2.72 8.77 5.21
CA PHE A 223 -2.39 7.38 4.91
C PHE A 223 -1.90 6.60 6.12
N LEU A 224 -0.78 6.99 6.76
CA LEU A 224 -0.19 6.22 7.86
C LEU A 224 -1.08 6.16 9.11
N LEU A 225 -1.67 7.27 9.52
CA LEU A 225 -2.52 7.30 10.71
C LEU A 225 -3.80 6.43 10.53
N PRO A 226 -4.59 6.59 9.44
CA PRO A 226 -5.72 5.70 9.17
C PRO A 226 -5.30 4.22 9.08
N LEU A 227 -4.18 3.95 8.42
CA LEU A 227 -3.64 2.61 8.27
C LEU A 227 -3.27 1.99 9.61
N MET A 228 -2.59 2.72 10.49
CA MET A 228 -2.25 2.26 11.85
C MET A 228 -3.51 1.91 12.65
N LEU A 229 -4.53 2.75 12.61
CA LEU A 229 -5.78 2.51 13.34
C LEU A 229 -6.49 1.23 12.83
N MET A 230 -6.57 1.05 11.51
CA MET A 230 -7.13 -0.17 10.91
C MET A 230 -6.31 -1.41 11.31
N MET A 231 -4.99 -1.31 11.28
CA MET A 231 -4.07 -2.37 11.67
C MET A 231 -4.20 -2.79 13.13
N LEU A 232 -4.28 -1.82 14.05
CA LEU A 232 -4.51 -2.07 15.47
C LEU A 232 -5.87 -2.74 15.70
N SER A 233 -6.92 -2.27 15.02
CA SER A 233 -8.25 -2.87 15.11
C SER A 233 -8.27 -4.32 14.66
N ASN A 234 -7.63 -4.62 13.51
CA ASN A 234 -7.53 -5.98 13.00
C ASN A 234 -6.75 -6.85 13.99
N THR A 235 -5.58 -6.41 14.44
CA THR A 235 -4.76 -7.14 15.43
C THR A 235 -5.52 -7.43 16.73
N GLY A 236 -6.31 -6.47 17.23
CA GLY A 236 -7.16 -6.67 18.39
C GLY A 236 -8.21 -7.77 18.19
N ILE A 237 -8.89 -7.78 17.04
CA ILE A 237 -9.87 -8.83 16.68
C ILE A 237 -9.18 -10.19 16.60
N LEU A 238 -7.99 -10.25 15.98
CA LEU A 238 -7.19 -11.47 15.84
C LEU A 238 -6.77 -12.04 17.21
N LEU A 239 -6.23 -11.20 18.09
CA LEU A 239 -5.80 -11.59 19.43
C LEU A 239 -6.98 -12.08 20.27
N TYR A 240 -8.12 -11.38 20.22
CA TYR A 240 -9.34 -11.80 20.90
C TYR A 240 -9.81 -13.17 20.41
N PHE A 241 -9.84 -13.37 19.09
CA PHE A 241 -10.25 -14.64 18.48
C PHE A 241 -9.28 -15.78 18.85
N SER A 242 -7.98 -15.54 18.79
CA SER A 242 -6.94 -16.51 19.18
C SER A 242 -7.04 -16.86 20.67
N HIS A 243 -7.27 -15.88 21.53
CA HIS A 243 -7.40 -16.12 22.95
C HIS A 243 -8.63 -16.97 23.26
N ASN A 244 -9.78 -16.65 22.66
CA ASN A 244 -11.01 -17.43 22.83
C ASN A 244 -10.89 -18.85 22.27
N ILE A 245 -10.23 -19.06 21.12
CA ILE A 245 -10.08 -20.40 20.55
C ILE A 245 -9.14 -21.26 21.40
N CYS A 246 -8.03 -20.69 21.90
CA CYS A 246 -7.10 -21.37 22.81
C CYS A 246 -7.75 -21.70 24.16
N ARG A 247 -8.60 -20.82 24.69
CA ARG A 247 -9.37 -21.06 25.93
C ARG A 247 -10.47 -22.10 25.76
N THR A 248 -11.09 -22.19 24.58
CA THR A 248 -12.33 -22.95 24.39
C THR A 248 -12.10 -24.45 24.21
N ASN A 249 -10.89 -24.96 23.89
CA ASN A 249 -10.50 -26.37 24.08
C ASN A 249 -9.07 -26.66 23.56
N PRO A 250 -8.15 -27.25 24.35
CA PRO A 250 -6.88 -27.79 23.83
C PRO A 250 -7.04 -29.06 22.98
N ASN A 251 -8.24 -29.66 22.97
CA ASN A 251 -8.53 -30.92 22.26
C ASN A 251 -9.09 -30.73 20.83
N LEU A 252 -8.99 -29.51 20.26
CA LEU A 252 -9.42 -29.20 18.89
C LEU A 252 -8.53 -29.82 17.79
N ASN A 253 -7.57 -30.67 18.18
CA ASN A 253 -6.81 -31.53 17.27
C ASN A 253 -7.60 -32.78 16.82
N SER A 254 -8.80 -33.03 17.37
CA SER A 254 -9.63 -34.16 16.95
C SER A 254 -10.45 -33.86 15.68
N SER A 255 -9.88 -34.24 14.54
CA SER A 255 -10.53 -35.01 13.47
C SER A 255 -12.01 -34.71 13.12
N ARG A 256 -12.30 -33.48 12.65
CA ARG A 256 -13.26 -33.16 11.55
C ARG A 256 -13.41 -31.65 11.47
N THR A 257 -12.39 -30.98 10.96
CA THR A 257 -12.56 -29.59 10.52
C THR A 257 -13.46 -29.59 9.29
N THR A 258 -14.66 -29.00 9.41
CA THR A 258 -15.51 -28.79 8.25
C THR A 258 -14.72 -28.01 7.20
N PRO A 259 -14.86 -28.33 5.90
CA PRO A 259 -14.09 -27.69 4.83
C PRO A 259 -14.17 -26.17 4.86
N LEU A 260 -15.29 -25.63 5.37
CA LEU A 260 -15.53 -24.20 5.56
C LEU A 260 -14.59 -23.56 6.61
N LYS A 261 -14.35 -24.21 7.75
CA LYS A 261 -13.47 -23.67 8.82
C LYS A 261 -12.01 -23.60 8.38
N LYS A 262 -11.52 -24.63 7.69
CA LYS A 262 -10.17 -24.65 7.08
C LYS A 262 -9.98 -23.50 6.09
N LYS A 263 -10.99 -23.24 5.26
CA LYS A 263 -10.96 -22.15 4.28
C LYS A 263 -11.00 -20.75 4.92
N ILE A 264 -11.81 -20.56 5.97
CA ILE A 264 -11.84 -19.29 6.72
C ILE A 264 -10.50 -19.03 7.40
N LEU A 265 -9.89 -20.07 7.99
CA LEU A 265 -8.58 -19.99 8.63
C LEU A 265 -7.47 -19.64 7.62
N SER A 266 -7.50 -20.23 6.43
CA SER A 266 -6.57 -19.91 5.34
C SER A 266 -6.70 -18.45 4.89
N SER A 267 -7.92 -17.96 4.63
CA SER A 267 -8.13 -16.55 4.26
C SER A 267 -7.78 -15.58 5.40
N PHE A 268 -7.96 -15.98 6.66
CA PHE A 268 -7.55 -15.22 7.83
C PHE A 268 -6.03 -15.18 8.01
N SER A 269 -5.33 -16.27 7.69
CA SER A 269 -3.86 -16.30 7.65
C SER A 269 -3.31 -15.32 6.63
N LEU A 270 -3.98 -15.14 5.49
CA LEU A 270 -3.61 -14.14 4.49
C LEU A 270 -3.72 -12.71 5.03
N ALA A 271 -4.86 -12.41 5.69
CA ALA A 271 -5.09 -11.13 6.36
C ALA A 271 -4.02 -10.80 7.41
N LEU A 272 -3.51 -11.83 8.09
CA LEU A 272 -2.39 -11.73 9.03
C LEU A 272 -1.06 -11.42 8.35
N MET A 273 -0.75 -12.09 7.23
CA MET A 273 0.46 -11.79 6.45
C MET A 273 0.47 -10.37 5.90
N LEU A 274 -0.71 -9.88 5.49
CA LEU A 274 -0.89 -8.46 5.17
C LEU A 274 -0.58 -7.58 6.39
N GLY A 275 -1.11 -7.91 7.56
CA GLY A 275 -0.79 -7.13 8.76
C GLY A 275 0.72 -7.08 9.08
N LEU A 276 1.39 -8.23 9.04
CA LEU A 276 2.81 -8.35 9.34
C LEU A 276 3.70 -7.63 8.33
N SER A 277 3.35 -7.62 7.04
CA SER A 277 4.12 -6.88 6.04
C SER A 277 4.10 -5.38 6.39
N TRP A 278 2.94 -4.82 6.69
CA TRP A 278 2.83 -3.40 6.98
C TRP A 278 3.42 -2.99 8.34
N VAL A 279 3.35 -3.85 9.37
CA VAL A 279 4.12 -3.63 10.62
C VAL A 279 5.62 -3.55 10.34
N THR A 280 6.15 -4.43 9.48
CA THR A 280 7.55 -4.39 9.05
C THR A 280 7.88 -3.06 8.36
N GLY A 281 6.95 -2.54 7.55
CA GLY A 281 7.03 -1.20 6.96
C GLY A 281 7.10 -0.07 8.00
N TYR A 282 6.30 -0.15 9.07
CA TYR A 282 6.38 0.84 10.16
C TYR A 282 7.71 0.79 10.92
N ILE A 283 8.23 -0.41 11.16
CA ILE A 283 9.54 -0.59 11.79
C ILE A 283 10.64 -0.03 10.87
N LEU A 284 10.52 -0.21 9.55
CA LEU A 284 11.43 0.38 8.56
C LEU A 284 11.49 1.92 8.67
N ILE A 285 10.36 2.57 8.90
CA ILE A 285 10.27 4.03 9.09
C ILE A 285 11.04 4.49 10.33
N ILE A 286 10.85 3.79 11.44
CA ILE A 286 11.39 4.19 12.76
C ILE A 286 12.89 3.88 12.85
N THR A 287 13.35 2.89 12.10
CA THR A 287 14.74 2.44 12.11
C THR A 287 15.64 3.45 11.41
N HIS A 288 16.76 3.84 12.04
CA HIS A 288 17.78 4.70 11.42
C HIS A 288 19.00 3.92 10.88
N GLU A 289 19.17 2.67 11.29
CA GLU A 289 20.28 1.79 10.91
C GLU A 289 20.22 1.32 9.45
N LYS A 290 21.30 1.54 8.68
CA LYS A 290 21.33 1.25 7.23
C LYS A 290 21.14 -0.24 6.91
N ASN A 291 21.83 -1.11 7.64
CA ASN A 291 21.77 -2.57 7.41
C ASN A 291 20.40 -3.13 7.77
N LEU A 292 19.83 -2.67 8.90
CA LEU A 292 18.51 -3.08 9.34
C LEU A 292 17.43 -2.57 8.38
N LYS A 293 17.56 -1.33 7.86
CA LYS A 293 16.67 -0.82 6.80
C LYS A 293 16.69 -1.70 5.55
N LEU A 294 17.85 -2.18 5.12
CA LEU A 294 17.97 -3.06 3.96
C LEU A 294 17.30 -4.41 4.21
N ILE A 295 17.55 -5.04 5.36
CA ILE A 295 16.92 -6.30 5.74
C ILE A 295 15.40 -6.14 5.81
N LEU A 296 14.91 -5.11 6.51
CA LEU A 296 13.48 -4.83 6.65
C LEU A 296 12.83 -4.52 5.29
N SER A 297 13.53 -3.82 4.39
CA SER A 297 13.04 -3.57 3.03
C SER A 297 12.90 -4.87 2.23
N VAL A 298 13.87 -5.79 2.34
CA VAL A 298 13.80 -7.11 1.69
C VAL A 298 12.63 -7.92 2.27
N VAL A 299 12.51 -7.98 3.60
CA VAL A 299 11.40 -8.68 4.28
C VAL A 299 10.06 -8.08 3.89
N PHE A 300 9.94 -6.74 3.88
CA PHE A 300 8.74 -6.03 3.44
C PHE A 300 8.36 -6.40 2.00
N CYS A 301 9.33 -6.38 1.08
CA CYS A 301 9.08 -6.77 -0.31
C CYS A 301 8.62 -8.23 -0.39
N LEU A 302 9.34 -9.17 0.25
CA LEU A 302 9.00 -10.60 0.23
C LEU A 302 7.60 -10.87 0.79
N LEU A 303 7.25 -10.25 1.93
CA LEU A 303 5.93 -10.41 2.54
C LEU A 303 4.81 -9.85 1.66
N ASN A 304 5.02 -8.74 0.95
CA ASN A 304 4.01 -8.23 0.01
C ASN A 304 3.91 -9.09 -1.26
N THR A 305 5.04 -9.59 -1.78
CA THR A 305 5.04 -10.47 -2.96
C THR A 305 4.43 -11.86 -2.74
N THR A 306 4.39 -12.33 -1.49
CA THR A 306 3.82 -13.63 -1.12
C THR A 306 2.34 -13.55 -0.73
N GLN A 307 1.75 -12.35 -0.75
CA GLN A 307 0.32 -12.17 -0.56
C GLN A 307 -0.44 -12.61 -1.81
N VAL A 308 -0.74 -13.91 -1.84
CA VAL A 308 -1.60 -14.53 -2.84
C VAL A 308 -2.87 -14.99 -2.13
N CYS A 309 -4.01 -14.31 -2.36
CA CYS A 309 -5.32 -14.93 -2.05
C CYS A 309 -5.45 -16.20 -2.89
#